data_AF-V4BHM3-F1
#
_entry.id   AF-V4BHM3-F1
#
_cell.length_a   1.000
_cell.length_b   1.000
_cell.length_c   1.000
_cell.angle_alpha   90.00
_cell.angle_beta   90.00
_cell.angle_gamma   90.00
#
_symmetry.space_group_name_H-M   'P 1'
#
loop_
_entity.id
_entity.type
_entity.pdbx_description
1 polymer ?
#
loop_
_entity_poly.entity_id
_entity_poly.type
_entity_poly.pdbx_seq_one_letter_code
_entity_poly.pdbx_strand_id
1 'polypeptide(L)'
;MLNEDNVQQKLECITSAQDSIQSVSLWVIHHKSESNQLVKIWLKVLKKVDVSQKLLLFYLCNDVVQNCKRKQAVEFLESFKGVLGESIQLVKDTTIKPKVLRILNIWQERNVYKAKFITKLKAILVTPSPVSKEVYKATKKDPKSNGTKESKAKETPAVQKIDSAQLLAEFKPQLFIHKVTDLRKLELENDIKQQQLSKVKFDESSLDTIKQLKDKTQGNEFSKNFEEAVAKLESTVKYLEQDVNDRGEVIDLAETSQLFYDEQYKEAKIVVNAYRNFGTRINNMKKKVEDIKNKFPATPSPIPSPTGLLDAPSPEPTPPQEDPNDYADPLDMDIDSDDEMKQKRGELLGFNMPFRV
;
A
#
# COMPACT_ATOMS: atom_id res chain seq x y z
N MET A 1 20.43 17.02 -30.07
CA MET A 1 18.97 17.22 -29.95
C MET A 1 18.42 16.11 -29.09
N LEU A 2 17.67 16.44 -28.05
CA LEU A 2 16.99 15.49 -27.19
C LEU A 2 15.96 14.68 -27.98
N ASN A 3 16.09 13.34 -28.00
CA ASN A 3 15.10 12.45 -28.61
C ASN A 3 13.94 12.22 -27.63
N GLU A 4 12.72 12.66 -27.99
CA GLU A 4 11.53 12.56 -27.14
C GLU A 4 11.16 11.11 -26.79
N ASP A 5 11.31 10.17 -27.74
CA ASP A 5 10.99 8.75 -27.50
C ASP A 5 11.96 8.12 -26.51
N ASN A 6 13.24 8.49 -26.58
CA ASN A 6 14.26 8.01 -25.63
C ASN A 6 13.98 8.53 -24.22
N VAL A 7 13.60 9.81 -24.08
CA VAL A 7 13.21 10.38 -22.79
C VAL A 7 11.99 9.64 -22.24
N GLN A 8 10.95 9.45 -23.07
CA GLN A 8 9.73 8.78 -22.65
C GLN A 8 10.02 7.36 -22.17
N GLN A 9 10.74 6.56 -22.94
CA GLN A 9 11.13 5.20 -22.54
C GLN A 9 11.92 5.20 -21.23
N LYS A 10 12.86 6.13 -21.05
CA LYS A 10 13.67 6.23 -19.82
C LYS A 10 12.83 6.59 -18.60
N LEU A 11 11.76 7.39 -18.76
CA LEU A 11 10.83 7.76 -17.69
C LEU A 11 9.83 6.64 -17.38
N GLU A 12 9.41 5.86 -18.38
CA GLU A 12 8.51 4.71 -18.23
C GLU A 12 9.23 3.53 -17.55
N CYS A 13 10.53 3.35 -17.78
CA CYS A 13 11.33 2.27 -17.19
C CYS A 13 11.94 2.61 -15.82
N ILE A 14 11.57 3.72 -15.17
CA ILE A 14 12.05 4.03 -13.81
C ILE A 14 11.54 2.97 -12.84
N THR A 15 12.42 2.49 -11.98
CA THR A 15 12.09 1.49 -10.94
C THR A 15 12.10 2.13 -9.55
N SER A 16 11.62 1.39 -8.55
CA SER A 16 11.63 1.82 -7.14
C SER A 16 13.03 1.85 -6.51
N ALA A 17 14.05 1.31 -7.19
CA ALA A 17 15.43 1.33 -6.74
C ALA A 17 15.97 2.76 -6.68
N GLN A 18 16.62 3.12 -5.57
CA GLN A 18 17.17 4.46 -5.38
C GLN A 18 18.18 4.82 -6.48
N ASP A 19 19.03 3.88 -6.87
CA ASP A 19 20.04 4.07 -7.92
C ASP A 19 19.40 4.34 -9.29
N SER A 20 18.24 3.73 -9.57
CA SER A 20 17.48 3.99 -10.80
C SER A 20 17.00 5.44 -10.84
N ILE A 21 16.37 5.91 -9.76
CA ILE A 21 15.87 7.28 -9.65
C ILE A 21 17.02 8.30 -9.71
N GLN A 22 18.13 8.04 -9.01
CA GLN A 22 19.30 8.93 -8.98
C GLN A 22 20.02 8.97 -10.33
N SER A 23 20.19 7.83 -11.00
CA SER A 23 20.79 7.75 -12.33
C SER A 23 19.98 8.54 -13.36
N VAL A 24 18.64 8.38 -13.36
CA VAL A 24 17.77 9.14 -14.26
C VAL A 24 17.74 10.63 -13.89
N SER A 25 17.72 10.97 -12.59
CA SER A 25 17.80 12.36 -12.11
C SER A 25 19.09 13.05 -12.58
N LEU A 26 20.23 12.39 -12.45
CA LEU A 26 21.52 12.90 -12.91
C LEU A 26 21.52 13.12 -14.43
N TRP A 27 20.95 12.18 -15.18
CA TRP A 27 20.81 12.28 -16.63
C TRP A 27 19.88 13.45 -17.02
N VAL A 28 18.77 13.66 -16.32
CA VAL A 28 17.86 14.81 -16.54
C VAL A 28 18.60 16.11 -16.26
N ILE A 29 19.34 16.20 -15.15
CA ILE A 29 20.13 17.39 -14.78
C ILE A 29 21.22 17.70 -15.81
N HIS A 30 21.84 16.68 -16.42
CA HIS A 30 22.84 16.87 -17.47
C HIS A 30 22.27 17.60 -18.70
N HIS A 31 20.98 17.38 -19.01
CA HIS A 31 20.26 17.99 -20.13
C HIS A 31 19.49 19.25 -19.72
N LYS A 32 20.05 20.05 -18.80
CA LYS A 32 19.41 21.26 -18.25
C LYS A 32 19.03 22.33 -19.29
N SER A 33 19.76 22.39 -20.41
CA SER A 33 19.43 23.23 -21.58
C SER A 33 18.02 22.97 -22.11
N GLU A 34 17.56 21.72 -22.06
CA GLU A 34 16.24 21.31 -22.53
C GLU A 34 15.24 21.08 -21.38
N SER A 35 15.45 21.72 -20.22
CA SER A 35 14.60 21.57 -19.01
C SER A 35 13.10 21.69 -19.29
N ASN A 36 12.68 22.70 -20.06
CA ASN A 36 11.28 22.88 -20.45
C ASN A 36 10.73 21.70 -21.27
N GLN A 37 11.52 21.14 -22.18
CA GLN A 37 11.10 20.01 -23.00
C GLN A 37 11.02 18.74 -22.14
N LEU A 38 12.02 18.48 -21.30
CA LEU A 38 12.03 17.34 -20.37
C LEU A 38 10.83 17.36 -19.43
N VAL A 39 10.49 18.52 -18.86
CA VAL A 39 9.35 18.66 -17.95
C VAL A 39 8.02 18.46 -18.68
N LYS A 40 7.90 18.90 -19.94
CA LYS A 40 6.72 18.62 -20.78
C LYS A 40 6.57 17.12 -21.04
N ILE A 41 7.65 16.43 -21.39
CA ILE A 41 7.64 14.98 -21.62
C ILE A 41 7.30 14.25 -20.32
N TRP A 42 7.90 14.64 -19.20
CA TRP A 42 7.57 14.09 -17.87
C TRP A 42 6.09 14.20 -17.55
N LEU A 43 5.45 15.34 -17.82
CA LEU A 43 4.01 15.50 -17.63
C LEU A 43 3.20 14.61 -18.58
N LYS A 44 3.61 14.47 -19.85
CA LYS A 44 2.96 13.55 -20.81
C LYS A 44 3.01 12.11 -20.31
N VAL A 45 4.15 11.66 -19.80
CA VAL A 45 4.31 10.30 -19.23
C VAL A 45 3.45 10.14 -17.98
N LEU A 46 3.47 11.13 -17.07
CA LEU A 46 2.66 11.11 -15.84
C LEU A 46 1.15 10.94 -16.11
N LYS A 47 0.65 11.47 -17.23
CA LYS A 47 -0.76 11.31 -17.64
C LYS A 47 -1.12 9.90 -18.13
N LYS A 48 -0.14 9.13 -18.62
CA LYS A 48 -0.35 7.82 -19.24
C LYS A 48 -0.15 6.64 -18.29
N VAL A 49 0.80 6.77 -17.35
CA VAL A 49 1.23 5.65 -16.51
C VAL A 49 0.28 5.39 -15.32
N ASP A 50 0.40 4.23 -14.71
CA ASP A 50 -0.39 3.82 -13.54
C ASP A 50 -0.03 4.59 -12.26
N VAL A 51 -0.79 4.33 -11.18
CA VAL A 51 -0.63 5.01 -9.88
C VAL A 51 0.75 4.76 -9.25
N SER A 52 1.32 3.57 -9.40
CA SER A 52 2.63 3.22 -8.85
C SER A 52 3.74 3.99 -9.57
N GLN A 53 3.71 3.98 -10.90
CA GLN A 53 4.69 4.68 -11.72
C GLN A 53 4.59 6.21 -11.56
N LYS A 54 3.38 6.76 -11.38
CA LYS A 54 3.20 8.18 -11.04
C LYS A 54 3.97 8.59 -9.79
N LEU A 55 3.99 7.75 -8.77
CA LEU A 55 4.76 8.02 -7.55
C LEU A 55 6.26 8.02 -7.83
N LEU A 56 6.77 7.09 -8.64
CA LEU A 56 8.19 7.06 -9.03
C LEU A 56 8.60 8.31 -9.80
N LEU A 57 7.74 8.77 -10.72
CA LEU A 57 7.94 10.04 -11.43
C LEU A 57 7.95 11.25 -10.48
N PHE A 58 7.17 11.22 -9.40
CA PHE A 58 7.23 12.24 -8.35
C PHE A 58 8.51 12.15 -7.50
N TYR A 59 9.05 10.95 -7.26
CA TYR A 59 10.36 10.80 -6.63
C TYR A 59 11.50 11.32 -7.51
N LEU A 60 11.44 11.07 -8.82
CA LEU A 60 12.36 11.69 -9.77
C LEU A 60 12.25 13.22 -9.72
N CYS A 61 11.03 13.76 -9.83
CA CYS A 61 10.81 15.21 -9.74
C CYS A 61 11.39 15.77 -8.44
N ASN A 62 11.17 15.09 -7.31
CA ASN A 62 11.70 15.47 -6.02
C ASN A 62 13.23 15.52 -6.01
N ASP A 63 13.90 14.49 -6.53
CA ASP A 63 15.36 14.44 -6.54
C ASP A 63 15.96 15.54 -7.44
N VAL A 64 15.36 15.78 -8.61
CA VAL A 64 15.79 16.85 -9.54
C VAL A 64 15.65 18.23 -8.89
N VAL A 65 14.48 18.59 -8.36
CA VAL A 65 14.25 19.94 -7.81
C VAL A 65 15.07 20.20 -6.55
N GLN A 66 15.40 19.17 -5.77
CA GLN A 66 16.26 19.32 -4.59
C GLN A 66 17.74 19.46 -4.94
N ASN A 67 18.21 18.79 -6.00
CA ASN A 67 19.63 18.80 -6.38
C ASN A 67 20.00 19.84 -7.44
N CYS A 68 19.01 20.40 -8.15
CA CYS A 68 19.21 21.31 -9.28
C CYS A 68 20.07 22.56 -8.93
N LYS A 69 19.88 23.16 -7.75
CA LYS A 69 20.66 24.33 -7.32
C LYS A 69 22.16 24.02 -7.22
N ARG A 70 22.51 22.91 -6.57
CA ARG A 70 23.90 22.47 -6.40
C ARG A 70 24.55 22.08 -7.73
N LYS A 71 23.75 21.57 -8.67
CA LYS A 71 24.19 21.13 -10.00
C LYS A 71 24.08 22.23 -11.08
N GLN A 72 23.84 23.48 -10.69
CA GLN A 72 23.72 24.63 -11.60
C GLN A 72 22.66 24.42 -12.70
N ALA A 73 21.51 23.88 -12.33
CA ALA A 73 20.38 23.57 -13.23
C ALA A 73 19.06 24.18 -12.71
N VAL A 74 19.13 25.41 -12.22
CA VAL A 74 18.03 26.11 -11.53
C VAL A 74 16.77 26.31 -12.40
N GLU A 75 16.91 26.19 -13.72
CA GLU A 75 15.84 26.24 -14.71
C GLU A 75 14.75 25.19 -14.46
N PHE A 76 15.12 24.05 -13.86
CA PHE A 76 14.17 23.02 -13.47
C PHE A 76 13.17 23.50 -12.41
N LEU A 77 13.53 24.45 -11.54
CA LEU A 77 12.59 24.96 -10.53
C LEU A 77 11.41 25.67 -11.19
N GLU A 78 11.68 26.60 -12.11
CA GLU A 78 10.60 27.32 -12.79
C GLU A 78 9.87 26.43 -13.80
N SER A 79 10.57 25.52 -14.47
CA SER A 79 9.96 24.55 -15.39
C SER A 79 8.96 23.63 -14.68
N PHE A 80 9.36 22.98 -13.57
CA PHE A 80 8.47 22.11 -12.80
C PHE A 80 7.32 22.88 -12.15
N LYS A 81 7.59 24.07 -11.61
CA LYS A 81 6.56 24.94 -11.02
C LYS A 81 5.42 25.25 -11.98
N GLY A 82 5.70 25.36 -13.28
CA GLY A 82 4.68 25.56 -14.32
C GLY A 82 3.70 24.39 -14.49
N VAL A 83 4.13 23.15 -14.22
CA VAL A 83 3.30 21.94 -14.42
C VAL A 83 2.73 21.36 -13.13
N LEU A 84 3.35 21.64 -11.98
CA LEU A 84 3.01 21.01 -10.69
C LEU A 84 1.53 21.15 -10.30
N GLY A 85 0.87 22.24 -10.65
CA GLY A 85 -0.56 22.42 -10.37
C GLY A 85 -1.44 21.36 -11.06
N GLU A 86 -1.13 21.02 -12.30
CA GLU A 86 -1.81 19.97 -13.06
C GLU A 86 -1.35 18.58 -12.60
N SER A 87 -0.04 18.39 -12.41
CA SER A 87 0.53 17.10 -11.99
C SER A 87 -0.04 16.60 -10.67
N ILE A 88 -0.28 17.49 -9.70
CA ILE A 88 -0.85 17.12 -8.40
C ILE A 88 -2.29 16.59 -8.53
N GLN A 89 -3.05 16.99 -9.56
CA GLN A 89 -4.38 16.45 -9.82
C GLN A 89 -4.34 14.95 -10.18
N LEU A 90 -3.22 14.49 -10.76
CA LEU A 90 -3.05 13.13 -11.24
C LEU A 90 -2.63 12.13 -10.14
N VAL A 91 -2.26 12.63 -8.95
CA VAL A 91 -1.71 11.84 -7.82
C VAL A 91 -2.55 11.96 -6.55
N LYS A 92 -3.87 12.11 -6.72
CA LYS A 92 -4.85 12.19 -5.62
C LYS A 92 -5.26 10.85 -5.03
N ASP A 93 -4.76 9.76 -5.58
CA ASP A 93 -5.04 8.40 -5.12
C ASP A 93 -4.61 8.20 -3.66
N THR A 94 -5.45 7.53 -2.87
CA THR A 94 -5.25 7.35 -1.42
C THR A 94 -3.98 6.58 -1.07
N THR A 95 -3.50 5.70 -1.95
CA THR A 95 -2.31 4.86 -1.70
C THR A 95 -1.01 5.67 -1.74
N ILE A 96 -0.91 6.63 -2.67
CA ILE A 96 0.32 7.42 -2.90
C ILE A 96 0.24 8.83 -2.31
N LYS A 97 -0.96 9.34 -2.03
CA LYS A 97 -1.19 10.69 -1.49
C LYS A 97 -0.34 11.02 -0.24
N PRO A 98 -0.20 10.14 0.77
CA PRO A 98 0.63 10.43 1.93
C PRO A 98 2.11 10.63 1.57
N LYS A 99 2.61 9.87 0.59
CA LYS A 99 4.01 9.96 0.11
C LYS A 99 4.23 11.25 -0.67
N VAL A 100 3.29 11.63 -1.54
CA VAL A 100 3.33 12.93 -2.24
C VAL A 100 3.25 14.10 -1.25
N LEU A 101 2.40 14.00 -0.22
CA LEU A 101 2.32 15.03 0.82
C LEU A 101 3.65 15.19 1.59
N ARG A 102 4.34 14.07 1.87
CA ARG A 102 5.69 14.09 2.46
C ARG A 102 6.69 14.83 1.57
N ILE A 103 6.66 14.61 0.25
CA ILE A 103 7.51 15.35 -0.71
C ILE A 103 7.26 16.87 -0.60
N LEU A 104 5.98 17.28 -0.59
CA LEU A 104 5.61 18.70 -0.47
C LEU A 104 6.06 19.31 0.87
N ASN A 105 6.01 18.55 1.97
CA ASN A 105 6.54 19.00 3.26
C ASN A 105 8.04 19.23 3.20
N ILE A 106 8.80 18.30 2.62
CA ILE A 106 10.25 18.44 2.45
C ILE A 106 10.59 19.68 1.61
N TRP A 107 9.83 19.96 0.55
CA TRP A 107 10.03 21.15 -0.27
C TRP A 107 9.78 22.45 0.51
N GLN A 108 8.85 22.45 1.45
CA GLN A 108 8.58 23.58 2.33
C GLN A 108 9.71 23.76 3.36
N GLU A 109 10.10 22.66 4.04
CA GLU A 109 11.17 22.65 5.05
C GLU A 109 12.52 23.11 4.47
N ARG A 110 12.86 22.65 3.27
CA ARG A 110 14.11 23.00 2.57
C ARG A 110 14.02 24.28 1.74
N ASN A 111 12.89 24.99 1.80
CA ASN A 111 12.62 26.20 1.02
C ASN A 111 12.94 26.04 -0.48
N VAL A 112 12.54 24.89 -1.05
CA VAL A 112 12.66 24.59 -2.49
C VAL A 112 11.73 25.52 -3.27
N TYR A 113 10.49 25.65 -2.78
CA TYR A 113 9.51 26.62 -3.26
C TYR A 113 8.92 27.45 -2.10
N LYS A 114 8.41 28.63 -2.43
CA LYS A 114 7.78 29.53 -1.44
C LYS A 114 6.59 28.85 -0.75
N ALA A 115 6.45 29.06 0.55
CA ALA A 115 5.40 28.44 1.37
C ALA A 115 3.98 28.63 0.78
N LYS A 116 3.63 29.83 0.31
CA LYS A 116 2.33 30.11 -0.34
C LYS A 116 2.02 29.16 -1.51
N PHE A 117 3.03 28.83 -2.32
CA PHE A 117 2.88 27.92 -3.45
C PHE A 117 2.69 26.48 -2.98
N ILE A 118 3.47 26.03 -1.98
CA ILE A 118 3.31 24.69 -1.40
C ILE A 118 1.92 24.52 -0.78
N THR A 119 1.42 25.51 -0.04
CA THR A 119 0.06 25.48 0.53
C THR A 119 -1.00 25.31 -0.57
N LYS A 120 -0.85 25.99 -1.71
CA LYS A 120 -1.74 25.82 -2.87
C LYS A 120 -1.69 24.38 -3.40
N LEU A 121 -0.50 23.78 -3.55
CA LEU A 121 -0.37 22.39 -4.01
C LEU A 121 -0.98 21.39 -3.03
N LYS A 122 -0.74 21.58 -1.72
CA LYS A 122 -1.35 20.74 -0.66
C LYS A 122 -2.87 20.83 -0.69
N ALA A 123 -3.43 22.03 -0.86
CA ALA A 123 -4.87 22.21 -1.00
C ALA A 123 -5.40 21.43 -2.20
N ILE A 124 -4.74 21.52 -3.37
CA ILE A 124 -5.12 20.76 -4.56
C ILE A 124 -5.15 19.25 -4.25
N LEU A 125 -4.10 18.72 -3.62
CA LEU A 125 -3.95 17.28 -3.31
C LEU A 125 -5.05 16.75 -2.37
N VAL A 126 -5.48 17.56 -1.41
CA VAL A 126 -6.50 17.20 -0.42
C VAL A 126 -7.92 17.45 -0.94
N THR A 127 -8.10 18.36 -1.90
CA THR A 127 -9.43 18.66 -2.46
C THR A 127 -9.96 17.44 -3.23
N PRO A 128 -11.10 16.86 -2.82
CA PRO A 128 -11.75 15.80 -3.59
C PRO A 128 -12.10 16.33 -4.98
N SER A 129 -11.78 15.57 -6.02
CA SER A 129 -12.09 15.95 -7.39
C SER A 129 -13.61 16.10 -7.54
N PRO A 130 -14.15 17.20 -8.13
CA PRO A 130 -15.57 17.29 -8.41
C PRO A 130 -15.92 16.18 -9.41
N VAL A 131 -16.71 15.20 -8.95
CA VAL A 131 -17.28 14.17 -9.81
C VAL A 131 -18.19 14.86 -10.83
N SER A 132 -17.79 14.82 -12.10
CA SER A 132 -18.59 15.28 -13.23
C SER A 132 -19.93 14.55 -13.25
N LYS A 133 -21.01 15.29 -12.98
CA LYS A 133 -22.40 14.84 -13.15
C LYS A 133 -22.87 15.15 -14.57
N GLU A 134 -22.39 14.41 -15.55
CA GLU A 134 -22.99 14.29 -16.89
C GLU A 134 -22.71 12.84 -17.29
N VAL A 135 -23.66 11.90 -17.29
CA VAL A 135 -24.77 11.76 -18.24
C VAL A 135 -25.81 10.85 -17.60
N TYR A 136 -26.98 11.38 -17.22
CA TYR A 136 -28.23 10.61 -17.11
C TYR A 136 -29.41 11.57 -17.33
N LYS A 137 -29.77 11.79 -18.60
CA LYS A 137 -31.11 12.24 -18.98
C LYS A 137 -31.54 11.51 -20.25
N ALA A 138 -32.75 10.92 -20.15
CA ALA A 138 -33.59 10.33 -21.19
C ALA A 138 -33.10 8.97 -21.73
N THR A 139 -33.90 7.90 -21.81
CA THR A 139 -35.35 7.76 -22.06
C THR A 139 -35.91 6.44 -21.49
N LYS A 140 -37.17 6.47 -21.03
CA LYS A 140 -38.03 5.30 -20.79
C LYS A 140 -38.42 4.62 -22.13
N LYS A 141 -38.43 3.28 -22.19
CA LYS A 141 -39.49 2.39 -22.75
C LYS A 141 -39.02 0.92 -22.82
N ASP A 142 -39.78 0.04 -22.18
CA ASP A 142 -39.88 -1.42 -22.44
C ASP A 142 -40.92 -1.70 -23.56
N PRO A 143 -41.14 -2.94 -24.08
CA PRO A 143 -40.30 -4.16 -24.15
C PRO A 143 -40.35 -4.91 -25.54
N LYS A 144 -39.58 -6.02 -25.63
CA LYS A 144 -39.73 -7.25 -26.46
C LYS A 144 -38.99 -7.45 -27.82
N SER A 145 -38.16 -8.51 -27.75
CA SER A 145 -37.98 -9.69 -28.63
C SER A 145 -37.03 -9.69 -29.85
N ASN A 146 -36.08 -10.63 -29.74
CA ASN A 146 -35.49 -11.55 -30.73
C ASN A 146 -34.73 -11.02 -31.95
N GLY A 147 -33.43 -11.36 -31.97
CA GLY A 147 -32.94 -12.33 -32.95
C GLY A 147 -31.89 -11.85 -33.96
N THR A 148 -30.67 -12.38 -33.79
CA THR A 148 -29.74 -12.89 -34.84
C THR A 148 -28.42 -12.11 -35.03
N LYS A 149 -27.32 -12.80 -34.61
CA LYS A 149 -25.94 -12.98 -35.14
C LYS A 149 -25.55 -12.11 -36.36
N GLU A 150 -24.33 -11.60 -36.58
CA GLU A 150 -22.91 -11.91 -36.30
C GLU A 150 -22.15 -10.60 -36.72
N SER A 151 -20.94 -10.18 -36.31
CA SER A 151 -19.62 -10.82 -36.35
C SER A 151 -18.55 -9.97 -35.60
N LYS A 152 -17.62 -10.68 -34.92
CA LYS A 152 -16.19 -10.39 -34.60
C LYS A 152 -15.60 -8.96 -34.80
N ALA A 153 -14.97 -8.43 -33.74
CA ALA A 153 -13.49 -8.34 -33.64
C ALA A 153 -12.97 -7.83 -32.26
N LYS A 154 -12.11 -8.66 -31.66
CA LYS A 154 -11.01 -8.40 -30.70
C LYS A 154 -11.35 -8.03 -29.24
N GLU A 155 -11.41 -9.09 -28.44
CA GLU A 155 -11.43 -9.14 -26.98
C GLU A 155 -10.07 -8.73 -26.37
N THR A 156 -10.13 -7.78 -25.44
CA THR A 156 -9.30 -7.70 -24.23
C THR A 156 -9.69 -8.83 -23.26
N PRO A 157 -8.77 -9.40 -22.46
CA PRO A 157 -9.09 -10.51 -21.57
C PRO A 157 -10.14 -10.09 -20.54
N ALA A 158 -11.18 -10.92 -20.42
CA ALA A 158 -12.28 -10.75 -19.50
C ALA A 158 -11.80 -10.83 -18.04
N VAL A 159 -12.18 -9.83 -17.24
CA VAL A 159 -12.17 -9.92 -15.77
C VAL A 159 -13.16 -11.00 -15.38
N GLN A 160 -12.65 -12.19 -15.04
CA GLN A 160 -13.44 -13.22 -14.40
C GLN A 160 -13.92 -12.68 -13.05
N LYS A 161 -15.25 -12.69 -12.82
CA LYS A 161 -15.80 -12.52 -11.48
C LYS A 161 -15.39 -13.74 -10.66
N ILE A 162 -14.30 -13.63 -9.93
CA ILE A 162 -13.90 -14.63 -8.94
C ILE A 162 -14.93 -14.58 -7.81
N ASP A 163 -15.51 -15.74 -7.47
CA ASP A 163 -16.48 -15.87 -6.40
C ASP A 163 -15.82 -15.59 -5.04
N SER A 164 -16.36 -14.68 -4.24
CA SER A 164 -15.75 -14.22 -2.97
C SER A 164 -15.47 -15.40 -2.01
N ALA A 165 -16.30 -16.44 -2.04
CA ALA A 165 -16.11 -17.65 -1.24
C ALA A 165 -14.91 -18.50 -1.70
N GLN A 166 -14.65 -18.52 -3.00
CA GLN A 166 -13.52 -19.24 -3.60
C GLN A 166 -12.20 -18.49 -3.32
N LEU A 167 -12.22 -17.16 -3.43
CA LEU A 167 -11.10 -16.28 -3.09
C LEU A 167 -10.70 -16.38 -1.60
N LEU A 168 -11.68 -16.47 -0.70
CA LEU A 168 -11.47 -16.64 0.75
C LEU A 168 -10.85 -18.01 1.10
N ALA A 169 -11.21 -19.06 0.37
CA ALA A 169 -10.67 -20.40 0.59
C ALA A 169 -9.26 -20.58 0.02
N GLU A 170 -8.93 -19.84 -1.04
CA GLU A 170 -7.73 -20.02 -1.83
C GLU A 170 -6.56 -19.15 -1.35
N PHE A 171 -6.84 -17.94 -0.85
CA PHE A 171 -5.77 -17.07 -0.39
C PHE A 171 -5.23 -17.48 1.00
N LYS A 172 -3.93 -17.79 1.05
CA LYS A 172 -3.21 -18.11 2.30
C LYS A 172 -2.23 -16.98 2.65
N PRO A 173 -2.57 -16.07 3.58
CA PRO A 173 -1.71 -14.92 3.92
C PRO A 173 -0.29 -15.31 4.32
N GLN A 174 -0.14 -16.42 5.05
CA GLN A 174 1.18 -16.90 5.50
C GLN A 174 2.05 -17.39 4.34
N LEU A 175 1.45 -18.02 3.33
CA LEU A 175 2.17 -18.45 2.12
C LEU A 175 2.67 -17.24 1.34
N PHE A 176 1.84 -16.20 1.19
CA PHE A 176 2.24 -14.96 0.52
C PHE A 176 3.40 -14.27 1.25
N ILE A 177 3.31 -14.12 2.58
CA ILE A 177 4.39 -13.53 3.39
C ILE A 177 5.68 -14.33 3.23
N HIS A 178 5.60 -15.66 3.26
CA HIS A 178 6.75 -16.54 3.09
C HIS A 178 7.40 -16.35 1.71
N LYS A 179 6.61 -16.43 0.64
CA LYS A 179 7.08 -16.25 -0.75
C LYS A 179 7.69 -14.87 -1.01
N VAL A 180 7.10 -13.79 -0.46
CA VAL A 180 7.69 -12.44 -0.52
C VAL A 180 9.02 -12.35 0.25
N THR A 181 9.14 -13.07 1.37
CA THR A 181 10.38 -13.11 2.16
C THR A 181 11.47 -13.87 1.41
N ASP A 182 11.13 -14.97 0.75
CA ASP A 182 12.08 -15.77 -0.03
C ASP A 182 12.52 -15.04 -1.31
N LEU A 183 11.66 -14.24 -1.92
CA LEU A 183 12.04 -13.38 -3.05
C LEU A 183 13.21 -12.45 -2.72
N ARG A 184 13.27 -11.91 -1.49
CA ARG A 184 14.43 -11.09 -1.07
C ARG A 184 15.72 -11.89 -0.96
N LYS A 185 15.65 -13.18 -0.61
CA LYS A 185 16.82 -14.06 -0.59
C LYS A 185 17.29 -14.36 -2.01
N LEU A 186 16.35 -14.65 -2.91
CA LEU A 186 16.63 -14.86 -4.33
C LEU A 186 17.30 -13.64 -4.97
N GLU A 187 16.87 -12.41 -4.64
CA GLU A 187 17.53 -11.19 -5.10
C GLU A 187 19.02 -11.13 -4.69
N LEU A 188 19.34 -11.47 -3.43
CA LEU A 188 20.72 -11.49 -2.96
C LEU A 188 21.55 -12.58 -3.66
N GLU A 189 20.98 -13.78 -3.86
CA GLU A 189 21.64 -14.87 -4.57
C GLU A 189 21.90 -14.54 -6.03
N ASN A 190 20.96 -13.85 -6.69
CA ASN A 190 21.10 -13.40 -8.06
C ASN A 190 22.23 -12.38 -8.20
N ASP A 191 22.33 -11.41 -7.27
CA ASP A 191 23.45 -10.45 -7.24
C ASP A 191 24.81 -11.15 -7.11
N ILE A 192 24.91 -12.16 -6.23
CA ILE A 192 26.14 -12.95 -6.06
C ILE A 192 26.48 -13.70 -7.35
N LYS A 193 25.49 -14.34 -7.99
CA LYS A 193 25.70 -15.07 -9.25
C LYS A 193 26.13 -14.13 -10.38
N GLN A 194 25.53 -12.95 -10.49
CA GLN A 194 25.94 -11.93 -11.46
C GLN A 194 27.38 -11.45 -11.24
N GLN A 195 27.79 -11.20 -10.00
CA GLN A 195 29.18 -10.86 -9.68
C GLN A 195 30.16 -12.01 -9.99
N GLN A 196 29.72 -13.26 -9.88
CA GLN A 196 30.54 -14.42 -10.24
C GLN A 196 30.66 -14.59 -11.76
N LEU A 197 29.64 -14.22 -12.54
CA LEU A 197 29.68 -14.20 -14.00
C LEU A 197 30.53 -13.07 -14.56
N SER A 198 30.48 -11.88 -13.95
CA SER A 198 31.30 -10.75 -14.40
C SER A 198 32.81 -11.00 -14.27
N LYS A 199 33.20 -12.00 -13.45
CA LYS A 199 34.58 -12.47 -13.30
C LYS A 199 34.99 -13.51 -14.35
N VAL A 200 34.03 -14.14 -15.03
CA VAL A 200 34.29 -15.05 -16.14
C VAL A 200 34.67 -14.20 -17.35
N LYS A 201 35.97 -14.01 -17.55
CA LYS A 201 36.52 -13.31 -18.71
C LYS A 201 36.59 -14.25 -19.90
N PHE A 202 35.44 -14.52 -20.50
CA PHE A 202 35.36 -15.20 -21.79
C PHE A 202 34.63 -14.25 -22.75
N ASP A 203 35.38 -13.53 -23.60
CA ASP A 203 34.85 -12.49 -24.49
C ASP A 203 35.26 -12.75 -25.96
N GLU A 204 34.74 -11.95 -26.89
CA GLU A 204 35.08 -11.87 -28.34
C GLU A 204 36.58 -12.03 -28.68
N SER A 205 37.48 -11.64 -27.77
CA SER A 205 38.94 -11.76 -27.76
C SER A 205 39.44 -13.21 -27.68
N SER A 206 38.63 -14.14 -27.19
CA SER A 206 38.98 -15.57 -27.07
C SER A 206 39.38 -16.19 -28.41
N LEU A 207 38.86 -15.68 -29.54
CA LEU A 207 39.27 -16.08 -30.88
C LEU A 207 40.71 -15.69 -31.22
N ASP A 208 41.17 -14.53 -30.76
CA ASP A 208 42.56 -14.11 -30.93
C ASP A 208 43.49 -14.82 -29.96
N THR A 209 43.00 -15.18 -28.77
CA THR A 209 43.73 -16.02 -27.80
C THR A 209 43.96 -17.42 -28.36
N ILE A 210 42.97 -18.02 -29.04
CA ILE A 210 43.11 -19.32 -29.70
C ILE A 210 44.21 -19.29 -30.78
N LYS A 211 44.31 -18.19 -31.54
CA LYS A 211 45.37 -18.02 -32.57
C LYS A 211 46.78 -17.89 -31.99
N GLN A 212 46.90 -17.55 -30.70
CA GLN A 212 48.19 -17.36 -30.02
C GLN A 212 48.68 -18.61 -29.28
N LEU A 213 47.89 -19.69 -29.24
CA LEU A 213 48.28 -20.96 -28.62
C LEU A 213 49.43 -21.61 -29.40
N LYS A 214 50.56 -21.87 -28.74
CA LYS A 214 51.78 -22.40 -29.38
C LYS A 214 52.06 -23.87 -29.06
N ASP A 215 51.41 -24.41 -28.03
CA ASP A 215 51.64 -25.78 -27.57
C ASP A 215 50.37 -26.47 -27.05
N LYS A 216 50.45 -27.80 -26.91
CA LYS A 216 49.33 -28.65 -26.50
C LYS A 216 48.87 -28.41 -25.06
N THR A 217 49.77 -27.98 -24.19
CA THR A 217 49.46 -27.74 -22.77
C THR A 217 48.58 -26.50 -22.63
N GLN A 218 48.94 -25.40 -23.32
CA GLN A 218 48.15 -24.18 -23.39
C GLN A 218 46.76 -24.44 -24.00
N GLY A 219 46.70 -25.24 -25.07
CA GLY A 219 45.42 -25.62 -25.69
C GLY A 219 44.50 -26.42 -24.76
N ASN A 220 45.06 -27.37 -24.01
CA ASN A 220 44.30 -28.16 -23.03
C ASN A 220 43.80 -27.28 -21.87
N GLU A 221 44.61 -26.36 -21.36
CA GLU A 221 44.20 -25.44 -20.30
C GLU A 221 43.11 -24.48 -20.76
N PHE A 222 43.21 -23.95 -21.98
CA PHE A 222 42.17 -23.14 -22.59
C PHE A 222 40.86 -23.92 -22.77
N SER A 223 40.91 -25.15 -23.30
CA SER A 223 39.72 -26.01 -23.48
C SER A 223 39.02 -26.26 -22.16
N LYS A 224 39.78 -26.61 -21.11
CA LYS A 224 39.24 -26.83 -19.77
C LYS A 224 38.55 -25.57 -19.22
N ASN A 225 39.22 -24.41 -19.31
CA ASN A 225 38.65 -23.14 -18.85
C ASN A 225 37.39 -22.74 -19.64
N PHE A 226 37.34 -23.05 -20.94
CA PHE A 226 36.17 -22.82 -21.78
C PHE A 226 35.00 -23.71 -21.37
N GLU A 227 35.23 -25.01 -21.19
CA GLU A 227 34.20 -25.96 -20.73
C GLU A 227 33.64 -25.56 -19.35
N GLU A 228 34.50 -25.13 -18.42
CA GLU A 228 34.07 -24.62 -17.12
C GLU A 228 33.24 -23.33 -17.24
N ALA A 229 33.60 -22.42 -18.15
CA ALA A 229 32.83 -21.20 -18.41
C ALA A 229 31.46 -21.50 -19.00
N VAL A 230 31.37 -22.43 -19.97
CA VAL A 230 30.12 -22.88 -20.58
C VAL A 230 29.21 -23.52 -19.53
N ALA A 231 29.72 -24.47 -18.74
CA ALA A 231 28.94 -25.12 -17.69
C ALA A 231 28.38 -24.11 -16.65
N LYS A 232 29.16 -23.07 -16.34
CA LYS A 232 28.73 -22.01 -15.42
C LYS A 232 27.66 -21.10 -16.04
N LEU A 233 27.76 -20.79 -17.34
CA LEU A 233 26.73 -20.04 -18.06
C LEU A 233 25.42 -20.83 -18.14
N GLU A 234 25.47 -22.12 -18.50
CA GLU A 234 24.29 -23.00 -18.54
C GLU A 234 23.59 -23.11 -17.18
N SER A 235 24.36 -23.31 -16.11
CA SER A 235 23.84 -23.34 -14.73
C SER A 235 23.17 -22.01 -14.33
N THR A 236 23.72 -20.89 -14.81
CA THR A 236 23.13 -19.56 -14.58
C THR A 236 21.81 -19.41 -15.33
N VAL A 237 21.76 -19.76 -16.61
CA VAL A 237 20.54 -19.67 -17.42
C VAL A 237 19.42 -20.45 -16.75
N LYS A 238 19.69 -21.69 -16.35
CA LYS A 238 18.72 -22.52 -15.62
C LYS A 238 18.25 -21.89 -14.31
N TYR A 239 19.15 -21.25 -13.57
CA TYR A 239 18.79 -20.51 -12.35
C TYR A 239 17.90 -19.30 -12.66
N LEU A 240 18.21 -18.52 -13.70
CA LEU A 240 17.41 -17.35 -14.09
C LEU A 240 16.02 -17.76 -14.57
N GLU A 241 15.90 -18.88 -15.29
CA GLU A 241 14.60 -19.45 -15.66
C GLU A 241 13.75 -19.79 -14.43
N GLN A 242 14.37 -20.40 -13.41
CA GLN A 242 13.71 -20.66 -12.13
C GLN A 242 13.32 -19.37 -11.38
N ASP A 243 14.21 -18.36 -11.33
CA ASP A 243 13.94 -17.07 -10.68
C ASP A 243 12.76 -16.35 -11.35
N VAL A 244 12.66 -16.40 -12.67
CA VAL A 244 11.50 -15.86 -13.41
C VAL A 244 10.21 -16.59 -13.03
N ASN A 245 10.24 -17.92 -12.93
CA ASN A 245 9.08 -18.70 -12.50
C ASN A 245 8.66 -18.37 -11.06
N ASP A 246 9.61 -18.33 -10.13
CA ASP A 246 9.35 -18.03 -8.71
C ASP A 246 8.80 -16.60 -8.53
N ARG A 247 9.31 -15.63 -9.30
CA ARG A 247 8.77 -14.26 -9.36
C ARG A 247 7.34 -14.23 -9.90
N GLY A 248 7.04 -15.05 -10.90
CA GLY A 248 5.68 -15.24 -11.44
C GLY A 248 4.70 -15.68 -10.36
N GLU A 249 5.05 -16.72 -9.59
CA GLU A 249 4.20 -17.20 -8.47
C GLU A 249 3.93 -16.12 -7.42
N VAL A 250 4.93 -15.26 -7.12
CA VAL A 250 4.75 -14.14 -6.18
C VAL A 250 3.80 -13.09 -6.75
N ILE A 251 3.86 -12.81 -8.06
CA ILE A 251 2.95 -11.88 -8.73
C ILE A 251 1.51 -12.40 -8.65
N ASP A 252 1.28 -13.66 -9.00
CA ASP A 252 -0.05 -14.28 -8.95
C ASP A 252 -0.64 -14.25 -7.53
N LEU A 253 0.19 -14.56 -6.51
CA LEU A 253 -0.20 -14.45 -5.11
C LEU A 253 -0.49 -13.00 -4.70
N ALA A 254 0.28 -12.03 -5.21
CA ALA A 254 0.06 -10.62 -4.91
C ALA A 254 -1.25 -10.11 -5.51
N GLU A 255 -1.57 -10.46 -6.75
CA GLU A 255 -2.84 -10.13 -7.40
C GLU A 255 -4.02 -10.76 -6.64
N THR A 256 -3.90 -12.04 -6.28
CA THR A 256 -4.89 -12.73 -5.45
C THR A 256 -5.07 -12.05 -4.09
N SER A 257 -3.96 -11.65 -3.44
CA SER A 257 -3.99 -10.94 -2.15
C SER A 257 -4.72 -9.60 -2.25
N GLN A 258 -4.51 -8.86 -3.34
CA GLN A 258 -5.15 -7.58 -3.56
C GLN A 258 -6.66 -7.73 -3.64
N LEU A 259 -7.14 -8.69 -4.44
CA LEU A 259 -8.57 -8.99 -4.54
C LEU A 259 -9.15 -9.38 -3.18
N PHE A 260 -8.44 -10.21 -2.42
CA PHE A 260 -8.88 -10.67 -1.09
C PHE A 260 -9.03 -9.49 -0.13
N TYR A 261 -8.01 -8.64 0.01
CA TYR A 261 -8.03 -7.52 0.94
C TYR A 261 -9.00 -6.41 0.52
N ASP A 262 -9.21 -6.22 -0.79
CA ASP A 262 -10.24 -5.29 -1.30
C ASP A 262 -11.65 -5.74 -0.89
N GLU A 263 -11.94 -7.05 -0.93
CA GLU A 263 -13.22 -7.58 -0.50
C GLU A 263 -13.40 -7.51 1.03
N GLN A 264 -12.39 -7.93 1.79
CA GLN A 264 -12.39 -7.80 3.26
C GLN A 264 -12.58 -6.35 3.72
N TYR A 265 -11.99 -5.39 3.00
CA TYR A 265 -12.18 -3.98 3.29
C TYR A 265 -13.63 -3.51 3.06
N LYS A 266 -14.30 -3.99 2.01
CA LYS A 266 -15.72 -3.67 1.76
C LYS A 266 -16.60 -4.21 2.89
N GLU A 267 -16.38 -5.44 3.33
CA GLU A 267 -17.11 -6.05 4.45
C GLU A 267 -16.91 -5.26 5.75
N ALA A 268 -15.65 -4.98 6.10
CA ALA A 268 -15.33 -4.17 7.27
C ALA A 268 -16.00 -2.79 7.23
N LYS A 269 -16.08 -2.16 6.06
CA LYS A 269 -16.74 -0.86 5.88
C LYS A 269 -18.25 -0.94 6.13
N ILE A 270 -18.90 -2.03 5.72
CA ILE A 270 -20.32 -2.27 6.03
C ILE A 270 -20.52 -2.37 7.54
N VAL A 271 -19.67 -3.16 8.21
CA VAL A 271 -19.71 -3.34 9.67
C VAL A 271 -19.51 -2.01 10.40
N VAL A 272 -18.48 -1.23 10.04
CA VAL A 272 -18.21 0.08 10.64
C VAL A 272 -19.40 1.04 10.47
N ASN A 273 -20.04 1.05 9.30
CA ASN A 273 -21.23 1.86 9.08
C ASN A 273 -22.41 1.41 9.96
N ALA A 274 -22.60 0.11 10.15
CA ALA A 274 -23.62 -0.41 11.06
C ALA A 274 -23.36 0.05 12.50
N TYR A 275 -22.15 -0.12 13.03
CA TYR A 275 -21.78 0.33 14.38
C TYR A 275 -21.89 1.85 14.54
N ARG A 276 -21.57 2.63 13.51
CA ARG A 276 -21.77 4.10 13.54
C ARG A 276 -23.25 4.46 13.67
N ASN A 277 -24.12 3.77 12.95
CA ASN A 277 -25.57 3.96 13.03
C ASN A 277 -26.11 3.56 14.41
N PHE A 278 -25.64 2.42 14.96
CA PHE A 278 -25.97 2.01 16.33
C PHE A 278 -25.53 3.04 17.37
N GLY A 279 -24.28 3.51 17.29
CA GLY A 279 -23.76 4.55 18.20
C GLY A 279 -24.57 5.84 18.14
N THR A 280 -25.01 6.25 16.96
CA THR A 280 -25.90 7.41 16.78
C THR A 280 -27.24 7.18 17.47
N ARG A 281 -27.82 5.99 17.34
CA ARG A 281 -29.10 5.63 17.99
C ARG A 281 -28.98 5.61 19.51
N ILE A 282 -27.90 5.05 20.05
CA ILE A 282 -27.62 5.02 21.49
C ILE A 282 -27.45 6.45 22.03
N ASN A 283 -26.69 7.30 21.37
CA ASN A 283 -26.52 8.70 21.78
C ASN A 283 -27.85 9.47 21.79
N ASN A 284 -28.68 9.25 20.78
CA ASN A 284 -30.02 9.86 20.74
C ASN A 284 -30.91 9.36 21.88
N MET A 285 -30.84 8.07 22.23
CA MET A 285 -31.57 7.52 23.38
C MET A 285 -31.06 8.10 24.70
N LYS A 286 -29.73 8.17 24.89
CA LYS A 286 -29.11 8.78 26.08
C LYS A 286 -29.61 10.21 26.27
N LYS A 287 -29.59 11.02 25.21
CA LYS A 287 -30.09 12.40 25.26
C LYS A 287 -31.56 12.48 25.68
N LYS A 288 -32.42 11.63 25.13
CA LYS A 288 -33.84 11.56 25.53
C LYS A 288 -34.01 11.19 27.01
N VAL A 289 -33.21 10.24 27.51
CA VAL A 289 -33.24 9.84 28.92
C VAL A 289 -32.77 10.99 29.82
N GLU A 290 -31.71 11.70 29.46
CA GLU A 290 -31.24 12.89 30.18
C GLU A 290 -32.29 14.02 30.18
N ASP A 291 -32.94 14.28 29.04
CA ASP A 291 -34.01 15.27 28.93
C ASP A 291 -35.21 14.91 29.84
N ILE A 292 -35.54 13.62 29.94
CA ILE A 292 -36.59 13.12 30.84
C ILE A 292 -36.16 13.27 32.30
N LYS A 293 -34.94 12.86 32.64
CA LYS A 293 -34.37 13.01 33.98
C LYS A 293 -34.42 14.47 34.45
N ASN A 294 -34.08 15.41 33.57
CA ASN A 294 -34.10 16.84 33.89
C ASN A 294 -35.51 17.43 34.06
N LYS A 295 -36.55 16.74 33.58
CA LYS A 295 -37.96 17.12 33.77
C LYS A 295 -38.56 16.56 35.06
N PHE A 296 -37.93 15.57 35.68
CA PHE A 296 -38.35 15.11 36.99
C PHE A 296 -37.91 16.14 38.05
N PRO A 297 -38.82 16.57 38.95
CA PRO A 297 -38.43 17.41 40.06
C PRO A 297 -37.39 16.64 40.89
N ALA A 298 -36.29 17.32 41.28
CA ALA A 298 -35.41 16.77 42.29
C ALA A 298 -36.28 16.47 43.51
N THR A 299 -36.31 15.21 43.96
CA THR A 299 -37.05 14.83 45.16
C THR A 299 -36.62 15.77 46.29
N PRO A 300 -37.54 16.49 46.96
CA PRO A 300 -37.16 17.14 48.20
C PRO A 300 -36.60 16.04 49.12
N SER A 301 -35.45 16.31 49.73
CA SER A 301 -34.76 15.40 50.64
C SER A 301 -35.76 14.69 51.57
N PRO A 302 -35.54 13.42 51.94
CA PRO A 302 -36.50 12.69 52.77
C PRO A 302 -36.83 13.49 54.02
N ILE A 303 -38.11 13.69 54.27
CA ILE A 303 -38.62 14.33 55.49
C ILE A 303 -38.02 13.55 56.68
N PRO A 304 -37.39 14.21 57.67
CA PRO A 304 -36.85 13.49 58.82
C PRO A 304 -37.99 12.75 59.53
N SER A 305 -37.76 11.48 59.83
CA SER A 305 -38.74 10.60 60.48
C SER A 305 -39.35 11.27 61.71
N PRO A 306 -40.68 11.16 61.95
CA PRO A 306 -41.30 11.72 63.14
C PRO A 306 -40.71 11.00 64.35
N THR A 307 -39.90 11.70 65.13
CA THR A 307 -39.45 11.22 66.42
C THR A 307 -40.58 11.53 67.41
N GLY A 308 -41.26 10.48 67.86
CA GLY A 308 -42.14 10.51 69.02
C GLY A 308 -43.62 10.70 68.73
N LEU A 309 -44.37 9.60 68.71
CA LEU A 309 -45.47 9.39 69.66
C LEU A 309 -45.92 7.92 69.60
N LEU A 310 -45.90 7.29 70.77
CA LEU A 310 -46.68 6.12 71.21
C LEU A 310 -46.21 4.73 70.75
N ASP A 311 -45.81 3.97 71.78
CA ASP A 311 -45.68 2.52 71.81
C ASP A 311 -46.82 1.81 71.08
N ALA A 312 -46.48 1.13 69.98
CA ALA A 312 -47.28 0.06 69.43
C ALA A 312 -46.56 -1.26 69.78
N PRO A 313 -47.20 -2.21 70.49
CA PRO A 313 -46.54 -3.44 70.91
C PRO A 313 -46.25 -4.30 69.69
N SER A 314 -45.00 -4.78 69.60
CA SER A 314 -44.54 -5.68 68.55
C SER A 314 -45.34 -6.99 68.60
N PRO A 315 -46.01 -7.42 67.51
CA PRO A 315 -46.55 -8.77 67.45
C PRO A 315 -45.40 -9.79 67.36
N GLU A 316 -45.56 -10.90 68.07
CA GLU A 316 -44.61 -12.01 68.22
C GLU A 316 -44.22 -12.68 66.88
N PRO A 317 -43.12 -13.46 66.85
CA PRO A 317 -42.64 -14.10 65.64
C PRO A 317 -43.64 -15.14 65.14
N THR A 318 -44.15 -14.96 63.92
CA THR A 318 -44.90 -16.01 63.23
C THR A 318 -43.89 -17.08 62.75
N PRO A 319 -44.09 -18.38 63.05
CA PRO A 319 -43.19 -19.44 62.60
C PRO A 319 -43.26 -19.63 61.08
N PRO A 320 -42.24 -20.26 60.45
CA PRO A 320 -42.09 -20.29 59.00
C PRO A 320 -43.23 -21.09 58.35
N GLN A 321 -43.92 -20.50 57.37
CA GLN A 321 -44.66 -21.28 56.38
C GLN A 321 -43.65 -21.80 55.35
N GLU A 322 -43.50 -23.11 55.30
CA GLU A 322 -42.88 -23.82 54.18
C GLU A 322 -43.81 -23.69 52.96
N ASP A 323 -43.35 -23.02 51.91
CA ASP A 323 -43.98 -23.06 50.60
C ASP A 323 -43.11 -23.91 49.65
N PRO A 324 -43.62 -25.05 49.14
CA PRO A 324 -42.87 -25.98 48.32
C PRO A 324 -42.99 -25.60 46.86
N ASN A 325 -42.11 -24.74 46.35
CA ASN A 325 -41.90 -24.57 44.90
C ASN A 325 -40.53 -23.98 44.57
N ASP A 326 -39.50 -24.56 45.18
CA ASP A 326 -38.10 -24.29 44.86
C ASP A 326 -37.65 -25.24 43.73
N TYR A 327 -37.95 -24.86 42.48
CA TYR A 327 -37.28 -25.39 41.29
C TYR A 327 -37.15 -24.27 40.25
N ALA A 328 -36.23 -23.35 40.52
CA ALA A 328 -35.59 -22.54 39.49
C ALA A 328 -34.11 -22.39 39.85
N ASP A 329 -33.36 -23.39 39.41
CA ASP A 329 -31.90 -23.48 39.35
C ASP A 329 -31.29 -22.13 38.90
N PRO A 330 -30.50 -21.43 39.74
CA PRO A 330 -29.65 -20.35 39.29
C PRO A 330 -28.43 -20.98 38.62
N LEU A 331 -28.42 -21.00 37.29
CA LEU A 331 -27.19 -21.23 36.54
C LEU A 331 -26.15 -20.19 36.96
N ASP A 332 -25.14 -20.65 37.69
CA ASP A 332 -23.84 -20.00 37.83
C ASP A 332 -23.32 -19.66 36.43
N MET A 333 -23.36 -18.38 36.09
CA MET A 333 -22.44 -17.85 35.08
C MET A 333 -21.22 -17.32 35.83
N ASP A 334 -20.26 -18.21 36.06
CA ASP A 334 -18.89 -17.85 36.35
C ASP A 334 -18.39 -16.89 35.25
N ILE A 335 -18.30 -15.61 35.60
CA ILE A 335 -17.48 -14.64 34.89
C ILE A 335 -16.04 -14.96 35.27
N ASP A 336 -15.40 -15.80 34.46
CA ASP A 336 -13.95 -15.95 34.48
C ASP A 336 -13.35 -14.58 34.15
N SER A 337 -12.60 -14.07 35.13
CA SER A 337 -11.99 -12.75 35.11
C SER A 337 -10.67 -12.83 34.33
N ASP A 338 -10.66 -12.25 33.13
CA ASP A 338 -9.51 -12.12 32.21
C ASP A 338 -8.39 -11.19 32.76
N ASP A 339 -7.79 -11.51 33.91
CA ASP A 339 -6.67 -10.73 34.47
C ASP A 339 -5.34 -11.51 34.60
N GLU A 340 -5.27 -12.75 34.12
CA GLU A 340 -4.04 -13.58 34.22
C GLU A 340 -3.31 -13.85 32.90
N MET A 341 -3.42 -12.95 31.90
CA MET A 341 -2.63 -13.04 30.66
C MET A 341 -1.82 -11.79 30.28
N LYS A 342 -1.48 -10.93 31.26
CA LYS A 342 -0.58 -9.79 31.03
C LYS A 342 0.86 -9.97 31.52
N GLN A 343 1.22 -11.08 32.15
CA GLN A 343 2.55 -11.24 32.75
C GLN A 343 3.50 -12.23 32.05
N LYS A 344 3.17 -12.72 30.84
CA LYS A 344 4.05 -13.64 30.06
C LYS A 344 4.38 -13.19 28.63
N ARG A 345 4.32 -11.88 28.34
CA ARG A 345 4.78 -11.31 27.06
C ARG A 345 6.01 -10.38 27.18
N GLY A 346 6.73 -10.46 28.30
CA GLY A 346 7.93 -9.65 28.58
C GLY A 346 9.27 -10.34 28.31
N GLU A 347 9.30 -11.64 28.02
CA GLU A 347 10.55 -12.39 27.82
C GLU A 347 10.46 -13.20 26.54
N LEU A 348 10.66 -12.56 25.39
CA LEU A 348 11.14 -13.16 24.14
C LEU A 348 11.21 -12.02 23.15
N LEU A 349 12.42 -11.46 23.01
CA LEU A 349 12.98 -10.65 21.93
C LEU A 349 14.00 -9.67 22.54
N GLY A 350 15.07 -10.23 23.08
CA GLY A 350 16.29 -9.47 23.34
C GLY A 350 16.95 -9.11 22.02
N PHE A 351 16.82 -7.85 21.60
CA PHE A 351 17.80 -7.16 20.75
C PHE A 351 17.75 -5.67 21.10
N ASN A 352 18.53 -5.31 22.11
CA ASN A 352 18.76 -3.93 22.52
C ASN A 352 19.99 -3.41 21.76
N MET A 353 19.80 -2.42 20.88
CA MET A 353 20.89 -1.59 20.34
C MET A 353 20.54 -0.11 20.60
N PRO A 354 21.40 0.66 21.28
CA PRO A 354 21.06 2.01 21.70
C PRO A 354 21.27 3.01 20.56
N PHE A 355 20.24 3.80 20.28
CA PHE A 355 20.39 5.07 19.58
C PHE A 355 21.01 6.10 20.55
N ARG A 356 22.18 6.62 20.19
CA ARG A 356 22.77 7.82 20.81
C ARG A 356 22.26 9.03 20.03
N VAL A 357 21.81 10.04 20.78
CA VAL A 357 21.32 11.35 20.34
C VAL A 357 22.38 12.11 19.54
#